data_AF-A0A7J2SR28-F1
#
_entry.id   AF-A0A7J2SR28-F1
#
_cell.length_a   1.000
_cell.length_b   1.000
_cell.length_c   1.000
_cell.angle_alpha   90.00
_cell.angle_beta   90.00
_cell.angle_gamma   90.00
#
_symmetry.space_group_name_H-M   'P 1'
#
loop_
_entity.id
_entity.type
_entity.pdbx_description
1 polymer ?
#
loop_
_entity_poly.entity_id
_entity_poly.type
_entity_poly.pdbx_seq_one_letter_code
_entity_poly.pdbx_strand_id
1 'polypeptide(L)'
;MKMLNQLMELIKRRNIFRWNLRGIEIKLISVILYYAGISLRKTSRFLRDFESFSHEALRQWYHRFAQLFTNFKKYRRCIAIDETKIKIGDEWWYVWAAIDVDT
;
A
#
# COMPACT_ATOMS: atom_id res chain seq x y z
N MET A 1 9.90 -16.67 3.69
CA MET A 1 10.93 -15.86 4.38
C MET A 1 11.79 -15.00 3.45
N LYS A 2 12.33 -15.55 2.34
CA LYS A 2 13.26 -14.83 1.44
C LYS A 2 12.72 -13.51 0.87
N MET A 3 11.46 -13.49 0.40
CA MET A 3 10.82 -12.28 -0.16
C MET A 3 10.65 -11.14 0.85
N LEU A 4 10.24 -11.46 2.08
CA LEU A 4 10.01 -10.48 3.13
C LEU A 4 11.33 -9.80 3.53
N ASN A 5 12.41 -10.58 3.63
CA ASN A 5 13.75 -10.07 3.91
C ASN A 5 14.26 -9.13 2.79
N GLN A 6 14.05 -9.50 1.52
CA GLN A 6 14.42 -8.66 0.37
C GLN A 6 13.67 -7.32 0.40
N LEU A 7 12.37 -7.36 0.73
CA LEU A 7 11.55 -6.15 0.79
C LEU A 7 11.95 -5.26 1.97
N MET A 8 12.26 -5.84 3.14
CA MET A 8 12.82 -5.11 4.27
C MET A 8 14.15 -4.43 3.95
N GLU A 9 15.04 -5.13 3.23
CA GLU A 9 16.33 -4.57 2.81
C GLU A 9 16.13 -3.39 1.84
N LEU A 10 15.18 -3.51 0.91
CA LEU A 10 14.82 -2.42 0.00
C LEU A 10 14.24 -1.21 0.75
N ILE A 11 13.36 -1.42 1.72
CA ILE A 11 12.78 -0.36 2.57
C ILE A 11 13.88 0.39 3.32
N LYS A 12 14.85 -0.35 3.89
CA LYS A 12 16.01 0.22 4.60
C LYS A 12 16.88 1.02 3.64
N ARG A 13 17.26 0.44 2.49
CA ARG A 13 18.11 1.09 1.48
C ARG A 13 17.50 2.37 0.91
N ARG A 14 16.18 2.39 0.69
CA ARG A 14 15.43 3.56 0.18
C ARG A 14 15.03 4.56 1.26
N ASN A 15 15.33 4.27 2.53
CA ASN A 15 15.01 5.12 3.68
C ASN A 15 13.55 5.60 3.74
N ILE A 16 12.61 4.70 3.43
CA ILE A 16 11.17 5.00 3.35
C ILE A 16 10.63 5.45 4.73
N PHE A 17 11.06 4.74 5.77
CA PHE A 17 10.70 5.03 7.16
C PHE A 17 11.88 5.66 7.88
N ARG A 18 11.85 7.00 8.00
CA ARG A 18 12.86 7.76 8.76
C ARG A 18 12.80 7.49 10.26
N TRP A 19 11.60 7.25 10.80
CA TRP A 19 11.36 7.02 12.23
C TRP A 19 10.89 5.59 12.47
N ASN A 20 11.66 4.80 13.21
CA ASN A 20 11.36 3.41 13.54
C ASN A 20 10.98 3.22 15.00
N LEU A 21 9.97 3.97 15.47
CA LEU A 21 9.33 3.73 16.77
C LEU A 21 8.68 2.34 16.85
N ARG A 22 8.31 1.79 15.69
CA ARG A 22 7.70 0.47 15.50
C ARG A 22 8.56 -0.38 14.58
N GLY A 23 8.53 -1.70 14.77
CA GLY A 23 9.33 -2.64 13.99
C GLY A 23 9.07 -2.53 12.49
N ILE A 24 10.12 -2.54 11.65
CA ILE A 24 9.96 -2.46 10.19
C ILE A 24 9.12 -3.63 9.66
N GLU A 25 9.27 -4.82 10.27
CA GLU A 25 8.48 -6.01 9.96
C GLU A 25 6.99 -5.77 10.18
N ILE A 26 6.61 -5.25 11.35
CA ILE A 26 5.21 -4.92 11.66
C ILE A 26 4.66 -3.90 10.68
N LYS A 27 5.41 -2.83 10.37
CA LYS A 27 4.99 -1.85 9.36
C LYS A 27 4.74 -2.51 8.01
N LEU A 28 5.66 -3.38 7.58
CA LEU A 28 5.60 -4.05 6.30
C LEU A 28 4.42 -5.02 6.21
N ILE A 29 4.28 -5.91 7.20
CA ILE A 29 3.15 -6.85 7.29
C ILE A 29 1.84 -6.08 7.31
N SER A 30 1.75 -4.99 8.09
CA SER A 30 0.54 -4.17 8.16
C SER A 30 0.17 -3.58 6.79
N VAL A 31 1.15 -3.08 6.04
CA VAL A 31 0.93 -2.52 4.70
C VAL A 31 0.53 -3.62 3.71
N ILE A 32 1.15 -4.80 3.76
CA ILE A 32 0.79 -5.96 2.93
C ILE A 32 -0.66 -6.40 3.21
N LEU A 33 -1.05 -6.50 4.48
CA LEU A 33 -2.43 -6.83 4.87
C LEU A 33 -3.43 -5.81 4.33
N TYR A 34 -3.08 -4.52 4.35
CA TYR A 34 -3.92 -3.48 3.75
C TYR A 34 -4.03 -3.63 2.22
N TYR A 35 -2.92 -3.90 1.52
CA TYR A 35 -2.94 -4.19 0.09
C TYR A 35 -3.75 -5.44 -0.27
N ALA A 36 -3.82 -6.43 0.63
CA ALA A 36 -4.66 -7.61 0.48
C ALA A 36 -6.17 -7.32 0.69
N GLY A 37 -6.56 -6.06 0.94
CA GLY A 37 -7.95 -5.64 1.07
C GLY A 37 -8.47 -5.57 2.51
N ILE A 38 -7.61 -5.78 3.52
CA ILE A 38 -8.02 -5.67 4.93
C ILE A 38 -8.06 -4.19 5.32
N SER A 39 -9.15 -3.75 5.96
CA SER A 39 -9.27 -2.35 6.37
C SER A 39 -8.22 -1.96 7.42
N LEU A 40 -7.78 -0.69 7.40
CA LEU A 40 -6.75 -0.17 8.32
C LEU A 40 -7.04 -0.48 9.80
N ARG A 41 -8.31 -0.34 10.20
CA ARG A 41 -8.77 -0.61 11.58
C ARG A 41 -8.73 -2.11 11.90
N LYS A 42 -9.12 -2.97 10.95
CA LYS A 42 -9.03 -4.43 11.13
C LYS A 42 -7.58 -4.88 11.24
N THR A 43 -6.68 -4.34 10.40
CA THR A 43 -5.24 -4.64 10.46
C THR A 43 -4.62 -4.23 11.79
N SER A 44 -4.87 -3.00 12.25
CA SER A 44 -4.42 -2.51 13.55
C SER A 44 -4.94 -3.37 14.71
N ARG A 45 -6.20 -3.82 14.64
CA ARG A 45 -6.78 -4.73 15.65
C ARG A 45 -6.15 -6.11 15.61
N PHE A 46 -5.92 -6.66 14.40
CA PHE A 46 -5.34 -7.99 14.20
C PHE A 46 -3.90 -8.09 14.70
N LEU A 47 -3.10 -7.03 14.53
CA LEU A 47 -1.70 -7.00 14.93
C LEU A 47 -1.47 -6.48 16.37
N ARG A 48 -2.54 -6.16 17.09
CA ARG A 48 -2.47 -5.54 18.43
C ARG A 48 -1.65 -6.35 19.43
N ASP A 49 -1.75 -7.68 19.38
CA ASP A 49 -1.07 -8.59 20.31
C ASP A 49 0.44 -8.71 20.03
N PHE A 50 0.88 -8.37 18.82
CA PHE A 50 2.29 -8.32 18.46
C PHE A 50 2.87 -6.93 18.74
N GLU A 51 2.24 -5.88 18.22
CA GLU A 51 2.65 -4.50 18.45
C GLU A 51 1.48 -3.53 18.24
N SER A 52 1.23 -2.66 19.21
CA SER A 52 0.10 -1.73 19.15
C SER A 52 0.42 -0.45 18.35
N PHE A 53 -0.48 -0.10 17.43
CA PHE A 53 -0.42 1.14 16.64
C PHE A 53 -1.82 1.56 16.20
N SER A 54 -2.00 2.85 15.89
CA SER A 54 -3.27 3.38 15.41
C SER A 54 -3.49 3.09 13.91
N HIS A 55 -4.74 3.03 13.47
CA HIS A 55 -5.07 2.91 12.04
C HIS A 55 -4.51 4.08 11.21
N GLU A 56 -4.39 5.28 11.79
CA GLU A 56 -3.73 6.43 11.15
C GLU A 56 -2.21 6.22 11.00
N ALA A 57 -1.54 5.59 11.97
CA ALA A 57 -0.13 5.23 11.80
C ALA A 57 0.07 4.30 10.60
N LEU A 58 -0.81 3.31 10.44
CA LEU A 58 -0.81 2.42 9.28
C LEU A 58 -1.07 3.17 7.97
N ARG A 59 -2.04 4.09 7.93
CA ARG A 59 -2.31 4.93 6.76
C ARG A 59 -1.06 5.71 6.33
N GLN A 60 -0.34 6.30 7.30
CA GLN A 60 0.92 7.00 7.03
C GLN A 60 2.02 6.06 6.52
N TRP A 61 2.09 4.84 7.04
CA TRP A 61 3.05 3.84 6.53
C TRP A 61 2.74 3.42 5.10
N TYR A 62 1.46 3.20 4.79
CA TYR A 62 0.98 2.89 3.44
C TYR A 62 1.37 3.98 2.44
N HIS A 63 1.09 5.25 2.74
CA HIS A 63 1.42 6.35 1.81
C HIS A 63 2.92 6.49 1.55
N ARG A 64 3.76 6.26 2.57
CA ARG A 64 5.22 6.24 2.38
C ARG A 64 5.66 5.04 1.54
N PHE A 65 5.08 3.87 1.79
CA PHE A 65 5.41 2.66 1.06
C PHE A 65 4.98 2.74 -0.42
N ALA A 66 3.81 3.33 -0.70
CA ALA A 66 3.28 3.51 -2.05
C ALA A 66 4.22 4.31 -2.97
N GLN A 67 5.07 5.18 -2.41
CA GLN A 67 6.08 5.93 -3.18
C GLN A 67 7.12 5.02 -3.86
N LEU A 68 7.29 3.77 -3.39
CA LEU A 68 8.14 2.80 -4.08
C LEU A 68 7.64 2.45 -5.48
N PHE A 69 6.32 2.46 -5.67
CA PHE A 69 5.68 2.10 -6.92
C PHE A 69 5.41 3.37 -7.73
N THR A 70 6.47 4.06 -8.14
CA THR A 70 6.32 5.20 -9.05
C THR A 70 6.30 4.68 -10.48
N ASN A 71 5.17 4.82 -11.16
CA ASN A 71 5.04 4.47 -12.57
C ASN A 71 5.54 5.63 -13.44
N PHE A 72 6.35 5.30 -14.46
CA PHE A 72 6.74 6.25 -15.49
C PHE A 72 5.69 6.27 -16.60
N LYS A 73 5.41 7.47 -17.14
CA LYS A 73 4.57 7.61 -18.34
C LYS A 73 5.32 7.03 -19.54
N LYS A 74 4.67 6.15 -20.28
CA LYS A 74 5.19 5.52 -21.50
C LYS A 74 4.06 5.41 -22.50
N TYR A 75 4.35 5.61 -23.79
CA TYR A 75 3.41 5.31 -24.86
C TYR A 75 3.01 3.82 -24.82
N ARG A 76 1.71 3.57 -25.00
CA ARG A 76 1.12 2.23 -25.14
C ARG A 76 0.31 2.21 -26.43
N ARG A 77 0.38 1.11 -27.17
CA ARG A 77 -0.36 0.94 -28.43
C ARG A 77 -1.87 0.85 -28.18
N CYS A 78 -2.26 0.14 -27.12
CA CYS A 78 -3.64 -0.05 -26.71
C CYS A 78 -3.70 -0.09 -25.17
N ILE A 79 -4.79 0.44 -24.60
CA ILE A 79 -5.02 0.43 -23.16
C ILE A 79 -6.44 -0.08 -22.94
N ALA A 80 -6.59 -1.15 -22.17
CA ALA A 80 -7.89 -1.59 -21.68
C ALA A 80 -8.31 -0.67 -20.52
N ILE A 81 -9.54 -0.16 -20.58
CA ILE A 81 -10.09 0.76 -19.59
C ILE A 81 -11.34 0.11 -19.00
N ASP A 82 -11.39 0.02 -17.67
CA ASP A 82 -12.59 -0.37 -16.92
C ASP A 82 -13.04 0.78 -16.01
N GLU A 83 -14.34 1.08 -16.00
CA GLU A 83 -14.93 2.12 -15.16
C GLU A 83 -15.55 1.50 -13.91
N THR A 84 -15.10 1.96 -12.75
CA THR A 84 -15.68 1.60 -11.46
C THR A 84 -16.30 2.82 -10.79
N LYS A 85 -17.60 2.76 -10.52
CA LYS A 85 -18.31 3.77 -9.73
C LYS A 85 -18.11 3.52 -8.24
N ILE A 86 -17.62 4.51 -7.50
CA ILE A 86 -17.37 4.45 -6.06
C ILE A 86 -18.06 5.59 -5.33
N LYS A 87 -18.38 5.42 -4.05
CA LYS A 87 -18.93 6.49 -3.20
C LYS A 87 -17.87 6.97 -2.21
N ILE A 88 -17.62 8.28 -2.17
CA ILE A 88 -16.70 8.92 -1.22
C ILE A 88 -17.50 9.98 -0.46
N GLY A 89 -17.67 9.78 0.85
CA GLY A 89 -18.60 10.59 1.64
C GLY A 89 -20.03 10.47 1.09
N ASP A 90 -20.61 11.61 0.70
CA ASP A 90 -21.96 11.68 0.14
C ASP A 90 -21.99 11.77 -1.39
N GLU A 91 -20.83 11.80 -2.05
CA GLU A 91 -20.72 11.98 -3.49
C GLU A 91 -20.34 10.68 -4.21
N TRP A 92 -20.82 10.54 -5.44
CA TRP A 92 -20.44 9.46 -6.36
C TRP A 92 -19.29 9.90 -7.25
N TRP A 93 -18.28 9.05 -7.33
CA TRP A 93 -17.07 9.22 -8.12
C TRP A 93 -16.92 8.05 -9.09
N TYR A 94 -16.21 8.29 -10.19
CA TYR A 94 -15.86 7.25 -11.16
C TYR A 94 -14.35 7.13 -11.22
N VAL A 95 -13.86 5.90 -11.16
CA VAL A 95 -12.44 5.56 -11.24
C VAL A 95 -12.24 4.69 -12.46
N TRP A 96 -11.35 5.10 -13.35
CA TRP A 96 -10.97 4.31 -14.52
C TRP A 96 -9.67 3.57 -14.27
N ALA A 97 -9.73 2.23 -14.23
CA ALA A 97 -8.56 1.38 -14.22
C ALA A 97 -8.03 1.24 -15.66
N ALA A 98 -6.85 1.80 -15.92
CA ALA A 98 -6.18 1.74 -17.22
C ALA A 98 -5.06 0.69 -17.16
N ILE A 99 -5.21 -0.39 -17.92
CA ILE A 99 -4.28 -1.53 -17.97
C ILE A 99 -3.70 -1.62 -19.38
N ASP A 100 -2.38 -1.82 -19.47
CA ASP A 100 -1.74 -2.09 -20.76
C ASP A 100 -2.11 -3.49 -21.22
N VAL A 101 -2.53 -3.62 -22.47
CA VAL A 101 -2.91 -4.93 -23.03
C VAL A 101 -1.68 -5.79 -23.30
N ASP A 102 -0.53 -5.15 -23.50
CA ASP A 102 0.71 -5.82 -23.87
C ASP A 102 1.59 -6.20 -22.64
N THR A 103 1.17 -5.94 -21.39
CA THR A 103 1.92 -6.29 -20.14
C THR A 103 0.99 -6.62 -18.98
#